data_AF-A0A2G9GH42-F1
#
_entry.id   AF-A0A2G9GH42-F1
#
_cell.length_a   1.000
_cell.length_b   1.000
_cell.length_c   1.000
_cell.angle_alpha   90.00
_cell.angle_beta   90.00
_cell.angle_gamma   90.00
#
_symmetry.space_group_name_H-M   'P 1'
#
loop_
_entity.id
_entity.type
_entity.pdbx_description
1 polymer ?
#
loop_
_entity_poly.entity_id
_entity_poly.type
_entity_poly.pdbx_seq_one_letter_code
_entity_poly.pdbx_strand_id
1 'polypeptide(L)'
;MQRPSTAKINNIFRQFLRPAGGGIRPKIQSPPCDVFINHRGIDTRRNVAGLLYHHLRSLRLRPFLDSQNMKPGDRLEDKIGEAIRECKIGVAVFSPMYCESYFCLHELSLMMENRKKIVPIFCDVKPADLRVREYGSCPDKDVEKFRLALEEAKNTVGLTFDTLRGDWPEFLSRATDAVVKNLIELEKEESHIRNRKHKYHDHPSHLKSFSRDHHIKL
;
A
#
# COMPACT_ATOMS: atom_id res chain seq x y z
N MET A 1 19.28 -21.62 4.80
CA MET A 1 18.62 -20.43 4.21
C MET A 1 19.69 -19.37 3.95
N GLN A 2 19.99 -19.07 2.68
CA GLN A 2 20.99 -18.05 2.33
C GLN A 2 20.40 -16.64 2.55
N ARG A 3 21.04 -15.85 3.42
CA ARG A 3 20.70 -14.43 3.61
C ARG A 3 20.96 -13.66 2.31
N PRO A 4 20.07 -12.79 1.84
CA PRO A 4 20.40 -11.93 0.70
C PRO A 4 21.51 -10.95 1.11
N SER A 5 22.55 -10.86 0.28
CA SER A 5 23.65 -9.91 0.45
C SER A 5 23.14 -8.47 0.36
N THR A 6 23.59 -7.62 1.29
CA THR A 6 23.38 -6.15 1.34
C THR A 6 23.68 -5.45 0.00
N ALA A 7 24.51 -6.04 -0.86
CA ALA A 7 24.80 -5.54 -2.20
C ALA A 7 23.61 -5.60 -3.16
N LYS A 8 22.68 -6.57 -3.03
CA LYS A 8 21.47 -6.64 -3.87
C LYS A 8 20.46 -5.54 -3.51
N ILE A 9 20.34 -5.20 -2.23
CA ILE A 9 19.41 -4.18 -1.73
C ILE A 9 19.90 -2.78 -2.13
N ASN A 10 21.20 -2.51 -2.05
CA ASN A 10 21.79 -1.24 -2.53
C ASN A 10 21.59 -1.01 -4.04
N ASN A 11 21.57 -2.07 -4.85
CA ASN A 11 21.27 -1.96 -6.28
C ASN A 11 19.78 -1.72 -6.56
N ILE A 12 18.90 -2.28 -5.73
CA ILE A 12 17.45 -2.08 -5.78
C ILE A 12 17.10 -0.62 -5.44
N PHE A 13 17.75 -0.06 -4.42
CA PHE A 13 17.64 1.34 -4.03
C PHE A 13 17.95 2.30 -5.19
N ARG A 14 18.96 1.97 -6.02
CA ARG A 14 19.35 2.78 -7.18
C ARG A 14 18.32 2.77 -8.32
N GLN A 15 17.46 1.75 -8.41
CA GLN A 15 16.44 1.66 -9.46
C GLN A 15 15.28 2.62 -9.21
N PHE A 16 14.90 2.84 -7.94
CA PHE A 16 13.93 3.85 -7.52
C PHE A 16 14.52 5.28 -7.50
N LEU A 17 15.82 5.42 -7.24
CA LEU A 17 16.50 6.72 -7.11
C LEU A 17 17.05 7.32 -8.42
N ARG A 18 16.77 6.74 -9.60
CA ARG A 18 17.29 7.28 -10.86
C ARG A 18 16.87 8.76 -11.02
N PRO A 19 17.81 9.71 -11.13
CA PRO A 19 17.45 11.09 -11.45
C PRO A 19 16.84 11.13 -12.85
N ALA A 20 15.83 11.98 -13.02
CA ALA A 20 15.24 12.29 -14.31
C ALA A 20 16.33 12.85 -15.24
N GLY A 21 16.92 11.99 -16.06
CA GLY A 21 17.77 12.42 -17.18
C GLY A 21 16.90 13.16 -18.19
N GLY A 22 17.33 14.37 -18.56
CA GLY A 22 16.60 15.35 -19.37
C GLY A 22 16.26 14.89 -20.78
N GLY A 23 15.18 14.13 -20.91
CA GLY A 23 14.45 13.94 -22.16
C GLY A 23 12.98 14.20 -21.91
N ILE A 24 12.33 14.96 -22.79
CA ILE A 24 10.88 15.22 -22.76
C ILE A 24 10.17 13.88 -22.95
N ARG A 25 9.82 13.23 -21.83
CA ARG A 25 8.92 12.07 -21.79
C ARG A 25 7.51 12.58 -21.54
N PRO A 26 6.47 11.98 -22.14
CA PRO A 26 5.10 12.25 -21.72
C PRO A 26 5.01 12.04 -20.20
N LYS A 27 4.42 13.00 -19.47
CA LYS A 27 4.18 12.92 -18.03
C LYS A 27 3.32 11.68 -17.75
N ILE A 28 3.95 10.52 -17.56
CA ILE A 28 3.34 9.43 -16.83
C ILE A 28 3.26 9.96 -15.41
N GLN A 29 2.07 10.44 -15.01
CA GLN A 29 1.85 10.95 -13.67
C GLN A 29 2.14 9.81 -12.70
N SER A 30 3.29 9.87 -12.03
CA SER A 30 3.61 8.97 -10.92
C SER A 30 2.50 9.13 -9.88
N PRO A 31 1.86 8.04 -9.39
CA PRO A 31 0.73 8.12 -8.45
C PRO A 31 1.14 9.03 -7.30
N PRO A 32 0.36 10.00 -6.85
CA PRO A 32 0.84 11.04 -5.92
C PRO A 32 1.35 10.49 -4.58
N CYS A 33 0.96 9.26 -4.23
CA CYS A 33 1.42 8.53 -3.06
C CYS A 33 2.00 7.15 -3.40
N ASP A 34 3.02 6.72 -2.67
CA ASP A 34 3.56 5.35 -2.75
C ASP A 34 3.03 4.48 -1.61
N VAL A 35 2.93 5.02 -0.39
CA VAL A 35 2.69 4.26 0.85
C VAL A 35 1.65 4.97 1.71
N PHE A 36 0.54 4.30 2.05
CA PHE A 36 -0.39 4.79 3.07
C PHE A 36 0.00 4.22 4.43
N ILE A 37 0.19 5.07 5.45
CA ILE A 37 0.51 4.64 6.82
C ILE A 37 -0.74 4.82 7.68
N ASN A 38 -1.35 3.70 8.04
CA ASN A 38 -2.49 3.62 8.94
C ASN A 38 -1.99 3.32 10.36
N HIS A 39 -2.37 4.15 11.32
CA HIS A 39 -1.89 4.08 12.70
C HIS A 39 -2.92 4.57 13.71
N ARG A 40 -2.64 4.34 14.99
CA ARG A 40 -3.35 4.99 16.09
C ARG A 40 -2.50 6.13 16.67
N GLY A 41 -2.84 7.37 16.35
CA GLY A 41 -2.04 8.54 16.74
C GLY A 41 -1.84 8.72 18.25
N ILE A 42 -2.80 8.31 19.08
CA ILE A 42 -2.68 8.43 20.55
C ILE A 42 -1.72 7.42 21.18
N ASP A 43 -1.50 6.26 20.54
CA ASP A 43 -0.63 5.20 21.07
C ASP A 43 0.85 5.48 20.81
N THR A 44 1.14 6.30 19.81
CA THR A 44 2.48 6.47 19.27
C THR A 44 3.27 7.55 20.02
N ARG A 45 3.29 7.49 21.36
CA ARG A 45 4.13 8.35 22.24
C ARG A 45 5.63 8.38 21.89
N ARG A 46 6.13 7.46 21.04
CA ARG A 46 7.49 7.44 20.45
C ARG A 46 7.51 7.41 18.91
N ASN A 47 6.38 7.71 18.30
CA ASN A 47 6.15 7.94 16.88
C ASN A 47 6.73 6.91 15.91
N VAL A 48 6.48 5.59 16.10
CA VAL A 48 6.85 4.55 15.12
C VAL A 48 6.41 4.92 13.71
N ALA A 49 5.15 5.35 13.55
CA ALA A 49 4.60 5.75 12.26
C ALA A 49 5.31 6.97 11.66
N GLY A 50 5.60 7.99 12.45
CA GLY A 50 6.28 9.20 11.97
C GLY A 50 7.78 8.98 11.72
N LEU A 51 8.46 8.17 12.53
CA LEU A 51 9.84 7.75 12.24
C LEU A 51 9.89 6.98 10.92
N LEU A 52 8.97 6.04 10.71
CA LEU A 52 8.83 5.34 9.44
C LEU A 52 8.51 6.30 8.29
N TYR A 53 7.58 7.24 8.48
CA TYR A 53 7.24 8.28 7.50
C TYR A 53 8.47 9.09 7.08
N HIS A 54 9.23 9.62 8.05
CA HIS A 54 10.42 10.42 7.75
C HIS A 54 11.52 9.58 7.11
N HIS A 55 11.71 8.34 7.56
CA HIS A 55 12.69 7.44 6.98
C HIS A 55 12.34 7.10 5.51
N LEU A 56 11.11 6.69 5.21
CA LEU A 56 10.64 6.46 3.84
C LEU A 56 10.80 7.70 2.96
N ARG A 57 10.46 8.88 3.49
CA ARG A 57 10.60 10.17 2.79
C ARG A 57 12.06 10.51 2.50
N SER A 58 12.98 10.24 3.42
CA SER A 58 14.43 10.42 3.20
C SER A 58 14.97 9.60 2.03
N LEU A 59 14.28 8.50 1.72
CA LEU A 59 14.59 7.56 0.65
C LEU A 59 13.82 7.88 -0.65
N ARG A 60 13.21 9.07 -0.72
CA ARG A 60 12.43 9.59 -1.86
C ARG A 60 11.15 8.83 -2.18
N LEU A 61 10.66 8.01 -1.26
CA LEU A 61 9.29 7.50 -1.33
C LEU A 61 8.32 8.59 -0.88
N ARG A 62 7.06 8.49 -1.31
CA ARG A 62 5.99 9.44 -0.98
C ARG A 62 4.99 8.79 -0.02
N PRO A 63 5.29 8.73 1.29
CA PRO A 63 4.34 8.25 2.27
C PRO A 63 3.24 9.28 2.52
N PHE A 64 2.05 8.78 2.82
CA PHE A 64 0.95 9.53 3.40
C PHE A 64 0.76 9.07 4.85
N LEU A 65 0.82 10.02 5.78
CA LEU A 65 0.49 9.85 7.19
C LEU A 65 -0.46 10.98 7.57
N ASP A 66 -1.65 10.64 8.07
CA ASP A 66 -2.72 11.58 8.42
C ASP A 66 -2.20 12.81 9.21
N SER A 67 -1.46 12.57 10.30
CA SER A 67 -0.89 13.61 11.17
C SER A 67 0.16 14.52 10.50
N GLN A 68 0.68 14.14 9.33
CA GLN A 68 1.68 14.90 8.59
C GLN A 68 1.12 15.53 7.31
N ASN A 69 0.11 14.92 6.70
CA ASN A 69 -0.38 15.27 5.36
C ASN A 69 -1.74 15.99 5.37
N MET A 70 -2.47 15.91 6.48
CA MET A 70 -3.72 16.64 6.66
C MET A 70 -3.48 18.08 7.15
N LYS A 71 -4.34 19.00 6.70
CA LYS A 71 -4.36 20.42 7.06
C LYS A 71 -5.68 20.77 7.74
N PRO A 72 -5.72 21.80 8.61
CA PRO A 72 -6.98 22.34 9.10
C PRO A 72 -7.94 22.67 7.94
N GLY A 73 -9.17 22.17 8.01
CA GLY A 73 -10.19 22.34 6.97
C GLY A 73 -10.29 21.18 5.96
N ASP A 74 -9.37 20.22 5.95
CA ASP A 74 -9.53 19.01 5.13
C ASP A 74 -10.69 18.15 5.64
N ARG A 75 -11.49 17.61 4.71
CA ARG A 75 -12.50 16.60 5.03
C ARG A 75 -11.80 15.26 5.23
N LEU A 76 -11.86 14.74 6.46
CA LEU A 76 -11.14 13.54 6.89
C LEU A 76 -11.41 12.35 5.97
N GLU A 77 -12.69 12.03 5.75
CA GLU A 77 -13.11 10.88 4.94
C GLU A 77 -12.67 10.99 3.49
N ASP A 78 -12.88 12.16 2.86
CA ASP A 78 -12.56 12.37 1.44
C ASP A 78 -11.06 12.18 1.18
N LYS A 79 -10.23 12.84 1.99
CA LYS A 79 -8.78 12.86 1.78
C LYS A 79 -8.12 11.53 2.13
N ILE A 80 -8.59 10.85 3.17
CA ILE A 80 -8.08 9.52 3.54
C ILE A 80 -8.49 8.48 2.51
N GLY A 81 -9.76 8.47 2.07
CA GLY A 81 -10.23 7.56 1.04
C GLY A 81 -9.49 7.76 -0.28
N GLU A 82 -9.25 9.02 -0.68
CA GLU A 82 -8.42 9.35 -1.84
C GLU A 82 -6.99 8.86 -1.68
N ALA A 83 -6.33 9.17 -0.56
CA ALA A 83 -4.97 8.72 -0.30
C ALA A 83 -4.85 7.18 -0.36
N ILE A 84 -5.78 6.45 0.26
CA ILE A 84 -5.78 4.97 0.18
C ILE A 84 -5.89 4.50 -1.27
N ARG A 85 -6.75 5.11 -2.08
CA ARG A 85 -6.88 4.76 -3.51
C ARG A 85 -5.60 5.04 -4.29
N GLU A 86 -4.95 6.17 -4.03
CA GLU A 86 -3.78 6.62 -4.77
C GLU A 86 -2.47 5.94 -4.36
N CYS A 87 -2.30 5.63 -3.06
CA CYS A 87 -1.13 4.93 -2.56
C CYS A 87 -1.09 3.50 -3.12
N LYS A 88 0.12 3.00 -3.43
CA LYS A 88 0.30 1.65 -3.99
C LYS A 88 0.21 0.56 -2.92
N ILE A 89 0.78 0.81 -1.75
CA ILE A 89 0.82 -0.13 -0.63
C ILE A 89 0.24 0.49 0.64
N GLY A 90 -0.24 -0.36 1.54
CA GLY A 90 -0.63 0.01 2.90
C GLY A 90 0.39 -0.49 3.92
N VAL A 91 0.62 0.30 4.96
CA VAL A 91 1.31 -0.13 6.18
C VAL A 91 0.33 0.05 7.33
N ALA A 92 0.02 -1.03 8.04
CA ALA A 92 -0.84 -1.01 9.22
C ALA A 92 0.03 -1.14 10.48
N VAL A 93 0.16 -0.06 11.25
CA VAL A 93 0.91 -0.04 12.51
C VAL A 93 -0.06 -0.34 13.65
N PHE A 94 -0.21 -1.62 13.98
CA PHE A 94 -1.01 -2.09 15.10
C PHE A 94 -0.33 -1.75 16.44
N SER A 95 -1.10 -1.18 17.36
CA SER A 95 -0.67 -0.71 18.68
C SER A 95 -1.77 -0.97 19.72
N PRO A 96 -1.52 -0.78 21.03
CA PRO A 96 -2.43 -1.25 22.09
C PRO A 96 -3.89 -0.78 21.99
N MET A 97 -4.16 0.47 21.60
CA MET A 97 -5.50 1.03 21.43
C MET A 97 -5.91 1.14 19.94
N TYR A 98 -5.21 0.46 19.03
CA TYR A 98 -5.52 0.50 17.60
C TYR A 98 -6.94 -0.01 17.31
N CYS A 99 -7.30 -1.18 17.84
CA CYS A 99 -8.63 -1.78 17.64
C CYS A 99 -9.76 -1.08 18.41
N GLU A 100 -9.44 -0.04 19.19
CA GLU A 100 -10.42 0.82 19.86
C GLU A 100 -10.81 2.02 19.00
N SER A 101 -10.13 2.19 17.87
CA SER A 101 -10.35 3.28 16.93
C SER A 101 -11.21 2.82 15.75
N TYR A 102 -12.44 3.35 15.67
CA TYR A 102 -13.27 3.16 14.48
C TYR A 102 -12.52 3.57 13.22
N PHE A 103 -11.85 4.73 13.23
CA PHE A 103 -11.11 5.23 12.07
C PHE A 103 -9.97 4.31 11.65
N CYS A 104 -9.18 3.77 12.60
CA CYS A 104 -8.09 2.86 12.24
C CYS A 104 -8.62 1.57 11.59
N LEU A 105 -9.69 0.99 12.14
CA LEU A 105 -10.32 -0.21 11.57
C LEU A 105 -10.98 0.08 10.22
N HIS A 106 -11.61 1.25 10.09
CA HIS A 106 -12.20 1.70 8.84
C HIS A 106 -11.15 1.87 7.74
N GLU A 107 -10.05 2.57 8.02
CA GLU A 107 -8.91 2.69 7.11
C GLU A 107 -8.32 1.34 6.70
N LEU A 108 -8.14 0.42 7.66
CA LEU A 108 -7.69 -0.94 7.37
C LEU A 108 -8.64 -1.66 6.41
N SER A 109 -9.95 -1.59 6.68
CA SER A 109 -10.95 -2.19 5.82
C SER A 109 -10.96 -1.58 4.41
N LEU A 110 -10.79 -0.26 4.28
CA LEU A 110 -10.67 0.42 3.00
C LEU A 110 -9.42 -0.01 2.23
N MET A 111 -8.28 -0.18 2.89
CA MET A 111 -7.07 -0.70 2.24
C MET A 111 -7.30 -2.12 1.69
N MET A 112 -7.97 -2.98 2.45
CA MET A 112 -8.34 -4.34 2.02
C MET A 112 -9.34 -4.34 0.85
N GLU A 113 -10.39 -3.53 0.93
CA GLU A 113 -11.40 -3.38 -0.14
C GLU A 113 -10.76 -2.89 -1.45
N ASN A 114 -9.76 -2.00 -1.35
CA ASN A 114 -8.98 -1.51 -2.49
C ASN A 114 -7.82 -2.45 -2.89
N ARG A 115 -7.78 -3.67 -2.33
CA ARG A 115 -6.79 -4.72 -2.63
C ARG A 115 -5.34 -4.25 -2.53
N LYS A 116 -5.06 -3.38 -1.57
CA LYS A 116 -3.70 -2.90 -1.32
C LYS A 116 -2.87 -4.05 -0.75
N LYS A 117 -1.62 -4.18 -1.20
CA LYS A 117 -0.66 -5.01 -0.47
C LYS A 117 -0.38 -4.34 0.87
N ILE A 118 -0.62 -5.05 1.97
CA ILE A 118 -0.48 -4.53 3.32
C ILE A 118 0.75 -5.12 4.00
N VAL A 119 1.55 -4.25 4.61
CA VAL A 119 2.67 -4.62 5.48
C VAL A 119 2.24 -4.37 6.94
N PRO A 120 1.88 -5.43 7.70
CA PRO A 120 1.50 -5.28 9.09
C PRO A 120 2.73 -5.11 9.99
N ILE A 121 2.66 -4.14 10.90
CA ILE A 121 3.66 -3.88 11.94
C ILE A 121 2.96 -3.98 13.29
N PHE A 122 3.36 -4.93 14.12
CA PHE A 122 2.82 -5.17 15.46
C PHE A 122 3.73 -4.51 16.50
N CYS A 123 3.33 -3.33 16.95
CA CYS A 123 4.07 -2.49 17.89
C CYS A 123 3.53 -2.66 19.31
N ASP A 124 4.33 -3.26 20.20
CA ASP A 124 3.97 -3.53 21.60
C ASP A 124 2.68 -4.35 21.79
N VAL A 125 2.28 -5.09 20.75
CA VAL A 125 1.09 -5.95 20.73
C VAL A 125 1.41 -7.28 20.05
N LYS A 126 0.71 -8.34 20.45
CA LYS A 126 0.72 -9.60 19.69
C LYS A 126 -0.48 -9.62 18.73
N PRO A 127 -0.37 -10.25 17.54
CA PRO A 127 -1.50 -10.40 16.63
C PRO A 127 -2.74 -11.05 17.29
N ALA A 128 -2.52 -12.01 18.20
CA ALA A 128 -3.58 -12.69 18.94
C ALA A 128 -4.36 -11.78 19.90
N ASP A 129 -3.76 -10.67 20.35
CA ASP A 129 -4.40 -9.74 21.28
C ASP A 129 -5.35 -8.77 20.54
N LEU A 130 -5.20 -8.63 19.22
CA LEU A 130 -5.99 -7.74 18.38
C LEU A 130 -7.37 -8.34 18.10
N ARG A 131 -8.41 -7.59 18.46
CA ARG A 131 -9.81 -7.99 18.31
C ARG A 131 -10.70 -6.77 18.11
N VAL A 132 -11.62 -6.85 17.16
CA VAL A 132 -12.68 -5.85 16.98
C VAL A 132 -13.69 -6.02 18.10
N ARG A 133 -13.92 -4.95 18.87
CA ARG A 133 -14.98 -4.92 19.88
C ARG A 133 -16.24 -4.32 19.28
N GLU A 134 -17.39 -4.84 19.70
CA GLU A 134 -18.69 -4.26 19.40
C GLU A 134 -18.83 -3.00 20.26
N TYR A 135 -18.49 -1.85 19.69
CA TYR A 135 -18.85 -0.56 20.28
C TYR A 135 -20.27 -0.22 19.84
N GLY A 136 -21.12 0.21 20.76
CA GLY A 136 -22.53 0.51 20.51
C GLY A 136 -22.82 1.61 19.47
N SER A 137 -21.80 2.19 18.84
CA SER A 137 -21.96 3.16 17.73
C SER A 137 -21.50 2.65 16.37
N CYS A 138 -21.00 1.40 16.25
CA CYS A 138 -20.57 0.83 14.98
C CYS A 138 -21.73 0.04 14.34
N PRO A 139 -22.16 0.35 13.11
CA PRO A 139 -23.16 -0.46 12.41
C PRO A 139 -22.68 -1.91 12.27
N ASP A 140 -23.57 -2.89 12.44
CA ASP A 140 -23.24 -4.33 12.39
C ASP A 140 -22.49 -4.73 11.12
N LYS A 141 -22.87 -4.12 9.97
CA LYS A 141 -22.22 -4.33 8.68
C LYS A 141 -20.75 -3.92 8.66
N ASP A 142 -20.36 -2.92 9.45
CA ASP A 142 -18.99 -2.41 9.50
C ASP A 142 -18.15 -3.26 10.46
N VAL A 143 -18.77 -3.79 11.53
CA VAL A 143 -18.10 -4.71 12.46
C VAL A 143 -17.58 -5.95 11.72
N GLU A 144 -18.39 -6.55 10.85
CA GLU A 144 -17.96 -7.73 10.10
C GLU A 144 -16.82 -7.42 9.12
N LYS A 145 -16.91 -6.29 8.41
CA LYS A 145 -15.81 -5.81 7.55
C LYS A 145 -14.52 -5.60 8.33
N PHE A 146 -14.60 -5.03 9.53
CA PHE A 146 -13.44 -4.80 10.38
C PHE A 146 -12.84 -6.12 10.86
N ARG A 147 -13.67 -7.10 11.21
CA ARG A 147 -13.20 -8.44 11.62
C ARG A 147 -12.45 -9.12 10.48
N LEU A 148 -13.02 -9.15 9.28
CA LEU A 148 -12.37 -9.74 8.11
C LEU A 148 -11.04 -9.05 7.79
N ALA A 149 -11.02 -7.72 7.75
CA ALA A 149 -9.81 -6.95 7.46
C ALA A 149 -8.73 -7.17 8.53
N LEU A 150 -9.11 -7.24 9.81
CA LEU A 150 -8.18 -7.51 10.90
C LEU A 150 -7.63 -8.94 10.85
N GLU A 151 -8.47 -9.95 10.59
CA GLU A 151 -8.01 -11.33 10.46
C GLU A 151 -7.09 -11.53 9.25
N GLU A 152 -7.38 -10.91 8.12
CA GLU A 152 -6.48 -10.96 6.95
C GLU A 152 -5.12 -10.32 7.27
N ALA A 153 -5.11 -9.17 7.94
CA ALA A 153 -3.88 -8.50 8.35
C ALA A 153 -3.07 -9.34 9.37
N LYS A 154 -3.75 -9.99 10.33
CA LYS A 154 -3.12 -10.90 11.31
C LYS A 154 -2.47 -12.12 10.65
N ASN A 155 -3.07 -12.62 9.58
CA ASN A 155 -2.57 -13.77 8.81
C ASN A 155 -1.56 -13.38 7.72
N THR A 156 -1.26 -12.09 7.58
CA THR A 156 -0.21 -11.59 6.68
C THR A 156 1.12 -11.52 7.42
N VAL A 157 2.21 -11.95 6.76
CA VAL A 157 3.56 -11.89 7.35
C VAL A 157 3.94 -10.45 7.64
N GLY A 158 4.14 -10.13 8.92
CA GLY A 158 4.45 -8.79 9.40
C GLY A 158 5.78 -8.68 10.14
N LEU A 159 5.98 -7.51 10.74
CA LEU A 159 7.10 -7.19 11.61
C LEU A 159 6.58 -7.00 13.03
N THR A 160 7.32 -7.48 14.03
CA THR A 160 7.07 -7.17 15.44
C THR A 160 8.10 -6.15 15.92
N PHE A 161 7.67 -5.23 16.77
CA PHE A 161 8.54 -4.23 17.36
C PHE A 161 8.17 -3.93 18.80
N ASP A 162 9.17 -3.92 19.67
CA ASP A 162 9.08 -3.54 21.08
C ASP A 162 9.70 -2.15 21.22
N THR A 163 8.90 -1.14 21.56
CA THR A 163 9.37 0.25 21.59
C THR A 163 10.27 0.58 22.79
N LEU A 164 10.34 -0.31 23.80
CA LEU A 164 11.17 -0.15 24.98
C LEU A 164 12.55 -0.78 24.79
N ARG A 165 12.64 -1.89 24.06
CA ARG A 165 13.84 -2.73 23.97
C ARG A 165 14.36 -2.92 22.54
N GLY A 166 13.59 -2.51 21.54
CA GLY A 166 13.89 -2.71 20.13
C GLY A 166 15.03 -1.84 19.60
N ASP A 167 15.73 -2.39 18.60
CA ASP A 167 16.70 -1.65 17.79
C ASP A 167 15.97 -0.84 16.72
N TRP A 168 15.95 0.49 16.89
CA TRP A 168 15.23 1.41 16.01
C TRP A 168 15.80 1.46 14.59
N PRO A 169 17.12 1.66 14.37
CA PRO A 169 17.71 1.56 13.04
C PRO A 169 17.39 0.26 12.31
N GLU A 170 17.56 -0.89 12.97
CA GLU A 170 17.30 -2.18 12.35
C GLU A 170 15.81 -2.35 12.01
N PHE A 171 14.93 -1.94 12.92
CA PHE A 171 13.48 -1.94 12.66
C PHE A 171 13.11 -1.08 11.45
N LEU A 172 13.61 0.16 11.38
CA LEU A 172 13.32 1.06 10.26
C LEU A 172 13.84 0.51 8.94
N SER A 173 15.04 -0.09 8.93
CA SER A 173 15.58 -0.77 7.75
C SER A 173 14.68 -1.91 7.30
N ARG A 174 14.28 -2.80 8.22
CA ARG A 174 13.42 -3.95 7.91
C ARG A 174 12.03 -3.56 7.42
N ALA A 175 11.42 -2.54 8.04
CA ALA A 175 10.13 -2.01 7.63
C ALA A 175 10.19 -1.41 6.22
N THR A 176 11.25 -0.64 5.95
CA THR A 176 11.50 -0.05 4.64
C THR A 176 11.75 -1.11 3.58
N ASP A 177 12.56 -2.13 3.87
CA ASP A 177 12.84 -3.23 2.95
C ASP A 177 11.56 -3.98 2.59
N ALA A 178 10.67 -4.23 3.57
CA ALA A 178 9.39 -4.86 3.33
C ALA A 178 8.51 -4.00 2.39
N VAL A 179 8.47 -2.69 2.61
CA VAL A 179 7.75 -1.72 1.77
C VAL A 179 8.30 -1.71 0.34
N VAL A 180 9.63 -1.54 0.18
CA VAL A 180 10.30 -1.48 -1.13
C VAL A 180 10.12 -2.79 -1.90
N LYS A 181 10.25 -3.94 -1.23
CA LYS A 181 10.03 -5.24 -1.85
C LYS A 181 8.62 -5.36 -2.43
N ASN A 182 7.60 -4.98 -1.66
CA ASN A 182 6.20 -5.01 -2.12
C ASN A 182 5.96 -4.08 -3.32
N LEU A 183 6.55 -2.87 -3.31
CA LEU A 183 6.48 -1.94 -4.45
C LEU A 183 7.06 -2.54 -5.73
N ILE A 184 8.22 -3.21 -5.65
CA ILE A 184 8.86 -3.87 -6.79
C ILE A 184 8.00 -5.00 -7.34
N GLU A 185 7.42 -5.81 -6.45
CA GLU A 185 6.54 -6.91 -6.86
C GLU A 185 5.29 -6.39 -7.58
N LEU A 186 4.69 -5.30 -7.11
CA LEU A 186 3.57 -4.63 -7.79
C LEU A 186 3.95 -4.14 -9.20
N GLU A 187 5.10 -3.48 -9.35
CA GLU A 187 5.55 -3.00 -10.67
C GLU A 187 5.82 -4.15 -11.65
N LYS A 188 6.34 -5.26 -11.15
CA LYS A 188 6.50 -6.49 -11.93
C LYS A 188 5.13 -7.02 -12.36
N GLU A 189 4.17 -7.17 -11.47
CA GLU A 189 2.82 -7.64 -11.80
C GLU A 189 2.16 -6.76 -12.86
N GLU A 190 2.21 -5.43 -12.70
CA GLU A 190 1.66 -4.45 -13.66
C GLU A 190 2.33 -4.52 -15.04
N SER A 191 3.65 -4.71 -15.10
CA SER A 191 4.37 -4.87 -16.37
C SER A 191 4.01 -6.17 -17.07
N HIS A 192 3.84 -7.28 -16.34
CA HIS A 192 3.39 -8.55 -16.91
C HIS A 192 1.97 -8.44 -17.48
N ILE A 193 1.06 -7.76 -16.77
CA ILE A 193 -0.31 -7.50 -17.24
C ILE A 193 -0.30 -6.65 -18.51
N ARG A 194 0.50 -5.57 -18.54
CA ARG A 194 0.63 -4.70 -19.73
C ARG A 194 1.17 -5.46 -20.93
N ASN A 195 2.21 -6.28 -20.74
CA ASN A 195 2.81 -7.08 -21.81
C ASN A 195 1.84 -8.14 -22.35
N ARG A 196 1.03 -8.75 -21.48
CA ARG A 196 -0.05 -9.65 -21.91
C ARG A 196 -1.09 -8.92 -22.76
N LYS A 197 -1.59 -7.75 -22.32
CA LYS A 197 -2.58 -6.98 -23.09
C LYS A 197 -2.07 -6.54 -24.47
N HIS A 198 -0.81 -6.11 -24.59
CA HIS A 198 -0.22 -5.76 -25.89
C HIS A 198 -0.17 -6.96 -26.85
N LYS A 199 0.18 -8.15 -26.35
CA LYS A 199 0.22 -9.38 -27.15
C LYS A 199 -1.16 -9.78 -27.75
N TYR A 200 -2.26 -9.39 -27.11
CA TYR A 200 -3.62 -9.65 -27.62
C TYR A 200 -4.14 -8.54 -28.55
N HIS A 201 -3.56 -7.35 -28.54
CA HIS A 201 -3.95 -6.25 -29.44
C HIS A 201 -3.19 -6.25 -30.78
N ASP A 202 -2.00 -6.86 -30.86
CA ASP A 202 -1.18 -6.94 -32.09
C ASP A 202 -1.54 -8.12 -33.02
N HIS A 203 -2.59 -8.88 -32.74
CA HIS A 203 -3.17 -9.79 -33.72
C HIS A 203 -4.34 -9.10 -34.44
N PRO A 204 -4.21 -8.74 -35.73
CA PRO A 204 -5.36 -8.33 -36.51
C PRO A 204 -6.30 -9.53 -36.55
N SER A 205 -7.52 -9.35 -36.06
CA SER A 205 -8.63 -10.25 -36.36
C SER A 205 -8.81 -10.27 -37.87
N HIS A 206 -8.18 -11.22 -38.55
CA HIS A 206 -8.53 -11.62 -39.91
C HIS A 206 -9.89 -12.32 -39.86
N LEU A 207 -10.97 -11.58 -39.57
CA LEU A 207 -12.24 -11.88 -40.20
C LEU A 207 -12.18 -11.25 -41.58
N LYS A 208 -11.93 -12.09 -42.59
CA LYS A 208 -12.14 -11.71 -43.99
C LYS A 208 -13.59 -11.23 -44.13
N SER A 209 -13.72 -9.96 -44.49
CA SER A 209 -14.92 -9.40 -45.11
C SER A 209 -15.25 -10.21 -46.37
N PHE A 210 -16.34 -10.96 -46.35
CA PHE A 210 -17.01 -11.37 -47.58
C PHE A 210 -17.94 -10.22 -47.96
N SER A 211 -17.42 -9.28 -48.76
CA SER A 211 -18.25 -8.26 -49.40
C SER A 211 -19.03 -8.90 -50.54
N ARG A 212 -20.31 -8.55 -50.59
CA ARG A 212 -21.22 -8.74 -51.71
C ARG A 212 -20.65 -8.06 -52.96
N ASP A 213 -21.12 -8.51 -54.13
CA ASP A 213 -21.63 -7.72 -55.27
C ASP A 213 -21.57 -8.57 -56.54
N HIS A 214 -22.44 -8.53 -57.55
CA HIS A 214 -23.70 -7.85 -57.91
C HIS A 214 -24.05 -8.47 -59.31
N HIS A 215 -25.31 -8.68 -59.73
CA HIS A 215 -26.09 -7.89 -60.72
C HIS A 215 -26.88 -8.90 -61.61
N ILE A 216 -28.22 -8.93 -61.62
CA ILE A 216 -29.21 -8.20 -62.47
C ILE A 216 -29.70 -8.94 -63.75
N LYS A 217 -31.05 -9.00 -63.88
CA LYS A 217 -31.98 -9.12 -65.04
C LYS A 217 -31.95 -10.35 -65.96
N LEU A 218 -33.08 -11.07 -66.02
CA LEU A 218 -34.27 -10.76 -66.83
C LEU A 218 -35.53 -11.29 -66.13
#